data_AF-A0A2I9CUP8-F1
#
_entry.id   AF-A0A2I9CUP8-F1
#
_cell.length_a   1.000
_cell.length_b   1.000
_cell.length_c   1.000
_cell.angle_alpha   90.00
_cell.angle_beta   90.00
_cell.angle_gamma   90.00
#
_symmetry.space_group_name_H-M   'P 1'
#
loop_
_entity.id
_entity.type
_entity.pdbx_description
1 polymer ?
#
loop_
_entity_poly.entity_id
_entity_poly.type
_entity_poly.pdbx_seq_one_letter_code
_entity_poly.pdbx_strand_id
1 'polypeptide(L)'
;MDLWDLRDELIFPDLRLTLGRHLGTGEPCLLFMVQRGPGEYPARLRISEDDFRQYRQDPHLAARRTDEYQGLTCEEVRGAGGEC
;
A
#
# COMPACT_ATOMS: atom_id res chain seq x y z
N MET A 1 13.26 -8.90 0.34
CA MET A 1 11.89 -9.05 0.84
C MET A 1 10.99 -8.74 -0.32
N ASP A 2 10.20 -9.71 -0.76
CA ASP A 2 9.27 -9.49 -1.87
C ASP A 2 8.22 -8.50 -1.35
N LEU A 3 8.01 -7.36 -2.03
CA LEU A 3 7.02 -6.37 -1.57
C LEU A 3 5.60 -6.98 -1.53
N TRP A 4 5.43 -8.12 -2.20
CA TRP A 4 4.21 -8.90 -2.36
C TRP A 4 3.99 -9.96 -1.26
N ASP A 5 4.86 -10.05 -0.25
CA ASP A 5 4.77 -11.04 0.83
C ASP A 5 3.71 -10.68 1.89
N LEU A 6 2.43 -10.85 1.55
CA LEU A 6 1.28 -10.60 2.43
C LEU A 6 0.55 -11.88 2.89
N ARG A 7 0.14 -11.89 4.16
CA ARG A 7 -0.79 -12.83 4.79
C ARG A 7 -2.18 -12.20 4.83
N ASP A 8 -3.22 -13.01 4.65
CA ASP A 8 -4.62 -12.56 4.72
C ASP A 8 -4.89 -11.37 3.78
N GLU A 9 -4.57 -11.57 2.49
CA GLU A 9 -4.65 -10.53 1.48
C GLU A 9 -6.05 -10.36 0.90
N LEU A 10 -6.40 -9.10 0.66
CA LEU A 10 -7.56 -8.66 -0.09
C LEU A 10 -7.07 -7.76 -1.23
N ILE A 11 -7.21 -8.26 -2.45
CA ILE A 11 -6.81 -7.55 -3.67
C ILE A 11 -8.00 -6.70 -4.12
N PHE A 12 -7.73 -5.44 -4.48
CA PHE A 12 -8.70 -4.55 -5.10
C PHE A 12 -8.28 -4.29 -6.56
N PRO A 13 -8.74 -5.11 -7.51
CA PRO A 13 -8.25 -5.08 -8.89
C PRO A 13 -8.45 -3.71 -9.55
N ASP A 14 -9.62 -3.09 -9.31
CA ASP A 14 -9.98 -1.79 -9.88
C ASP A 14 -9.12 -0.64 -9.37
N LEU A 15 -8.43 -0.83 -8.25
CA LEU A 15 -7.60 0.18 -7.58
C LEU A 15 -6.11 -0.14 -7.66
N ARG A 16 -5.71 -1.27 -8.26
CA ARG A 16 -4.32 -1.74 -8.35
C ARG A 16 -3.59 -1.70 -7.00
N LEU A 17 -4.29 -2.06 -5.94
CA LEU A 17 -3.75 -2.12 -4.58
C LEU A 17 -4.25 -3.36 -3.84
N THR A 18 -3.46 -3.80 -2.87
CA THR A 18 -3.74 -4.95 -2.01
C THR A 18 -3.65 -4.53 -0.55
N LEU A 19 -4.65 -4.90 0.23
CA LEU A 19 -4.65 -4.77 1.68
C LEU A 19 -4.32 -6.13 2.29
N GLY A 20 -3.35 -6.21 3.20
CA GLY A 20 -2.99 -7.47 3.82
C GLY A 20 -2.11 -7.26 5.05
N ARG A 21 -1.47 -8.33 5.52
CA ARG A 21 -0.55 -8.30 6.66
C ARG A 21 0.83 -8.74 6.25
N HIS A 22 1.85 -8.10 6.77
CA HIS A 22 3.21 -8.51 6.50
C HIS A 22 3.51 -9.92 7.05
N LEU A 23 4.04 -10.83 6.23
CA LEU A 23 4.29 -12.22 6.64
C LEU A 23 5.26 -12.35 7.83
N GLY A 24 6.25 -11.46 7.94
CA GLY A 24 7.26 -11.53 8.99
C GLY A 24 6.85 -10.88 10.32
N THR A 25 6.06 -9.81 10.29
CA THR A 25 5.71 -9.03 11.49
C THR A 25 4.24 -9.14 11.90
N GLY A 26 3.37 -9.60 11.00
CA GLY A 26 1.92 -9.65 11.22
C GLY A 26 1.22 -8.29 11.16
N GLU A 27 1.98 -7.21 10.98
CA GLU A 27 1.46 -5.84 10.93
C GLU A 27 0.61 -5.62 9.67
N PRO A 28 -0.51 -4.90 9.77
CA PRO A 28 -1.34 -4.60 8.61
C PRO A 28 -0.64 -3.59 7.69
N CYS A 29 -0.80 -3.80 6.39
CA CYS A 29 -0.12 -3.07 5.33
C CYS A 29 -1.04 -2.87 4.12
N LEU A 30 -0.80 -1.77 3.40
CA LEU A 30 -1.26 -1.53 2.04
C LEU A 30 -0.10 -1.71 1.08
N LEU A 31 -0.31 -2.44 -0.01
CA LEU A 31 0.60 -2.54 -1.13
C LEU A 31 -0.06 -1.91 -2.35
N PHE A 32 0.64 -1.04 -3.06
CA PHE A 32 0.08 -0.27 -4.17
C PHE A 32 1.16 0.09 -5.18
N MET A 33 0.74 0.48 -6.38
CA MET A 33 1.65 0.98 -7.42
C MET A 33 1.72 2.50 -7.37
N VAL A 34 2.93 3.04 -7.30
CA VAL A 34 3.18 4.48 -7.48
C VAL A 34 3.46 4.73 -8.96
N GLN A 35 2.69 5.62 -9.57
CA GLN A 35 2.90 6.10 -10.92
C GLN A 35 3.75 7.36 -10.91
N ARG A 36 4.83 7.36 -11.68
CA ARG A 36 5.71 8.53 -11.87
C ARG A 36 6.03 8.69 -13.34
N GLY A 37 5.32 9.62 -13.99
CA GLY A 37 5.41 9.80 -15.43
C GLY A 37 5.01 8.51 -16.17
N PRO A 38 5.81 8.00 -17.11
CA PRO A 38 5.51 6.74 -17.80
C PRO A 38 5.85 5.49 -16.98
N GLY A 39 6.51 5.63 -15.81
CA GLY A 39 6.94 4.51 -14.98
C GLY A 39 5.98 4.22 -13.84
N GLU A 40 5.96 2.97 -13.40
CA GLU A 40 5.29 2.54 -12.18
C GLU A 40 6.21 1.64 -11.36
N TYR A 41 6.08 1.71 -10.04
CA TYR A 41 6.83 0.84 -9.14
C TYR A 41 5.99 0.50 -7.90
N PRO A 42 6.21 -0.67 -7.29
CA PRO A 42 5.49 -1.08 -6.10
C PRO A 42 5.95 -0.31 -4.87
N ALA A 43 5.02 0.03 -3.99
CA ALA A 43 5.25 0.63 -2.70
C ALA A 43 4.34 0.01 -1.64
N ARG A 44 4.81 -0.01 -0.39
CA ARG A 44 4.07 -0.54 0.75
C ARG A 44 3.93 0.50 1.84
N LEU A 45 2.78 0.57 2.48
CA LEU A 45 2.52 1.45 3.62
C LEU A 45 2.06 0.61 4.80
N ARG A 46 2.73 0.73 5.94
CA ARG A 46 2.22 0.18 7.21
C ARG A 46 1.07 1.06 7.69
N ILE A 47 0.02 0.41 8.17
CA ILE A 47 -1.19 1.07 8.61
C ILE A 47 -1.56 0.58 10.01
N SER A 48 -2.52 1.24 10.65
CA SER A 48 -3.04 0.77 11.94
C SER A 48 -4.04 -0.39 11.77
N GLU A 49 -4.34 -1.11 12.85
CA GLU A 49 -5.41 -2.11 12.89
C GLU A 49 -6.80 -1.52 12.64
N ASP A 50 -7.00 -0.25 13.02
CA ASP A 50 -8.26 0.45 12.79
C ASP A 50 -8.41 0.83 11.32
N ASP A 51 -7.34 1.36 10.70
CA ASP A 51 -7.30 1.61 9.25
C ASP A 51 -7.50 0.32 8.45
N PHE A 52 -6.86 -0.78 8.86
CA PHE A 52 -7.00 -2.08 8.20
C PHE A 52 -8.47 -2.54 8.18
N ARG A 53 -9.16 -2.40 9.32
CA ARG A 53 -10.59 -2.74 9.42
C ARG A 53 -11.45 -1.80 8.57
N GLN A 54 -11.14 -0.51 8.56
CA GLN A 54 -11.87 0.49 7.80
C GLN A 54 -11.70 0.30 6.29
N TYR A 55 -10.48 0.11 5.80
CA TYR A 55 -10.18 -0.11 4.39
C TYR A 55 -10.76 -1.41 3.85
N ARG A 56 -10.88 -2.43 4.70
CA ARG A 56 -11.56 -3.67 4.34
C ARG A 56 -13.06 -3.48 4.10
N GLN A 57 -13.67 -2.47 4.71
CA GLN A 57 -15.07 -2.10 4.51
C GLN A 57 -15.25 -1.09 3.37
N ASP A 58 -14.32 -0.14 3.24
CA ASP A 58 -14.32 0.89 2.20
C ASP A 58 -12.93 1.01 1.53
N PRO A 59 -12.71 0.30 0.41
CA PRO A 59 -11.45 0.30 -0.32
C PRO A 59 -11.10 1.67 -0.93
N HIS A 60 -12.08 2.55 -1.14
CA HIS A 60 -11.81 3.88 -1.70
C HIS A 60 -11.05 4.77 -0.73
N LEU A 61 -11.15 4.51 0.58
CA LEU A 61 -10.35 5.19 1.58
C LEU A 61 -8.88 4.78 1.49
N ALA A 62 -8.60 3.49 1.24
CA ALA A 62 -7.25 3.02 0.97
C ALA A 62 -6.67 3.68 -0.29
N ALA A 63 -7.45 3.75 -1.37
CA ALA A 63 -7.02 4.42 -2.60
C ALA A 63 -6.65 5.89 -2.37
N ARG A 64 -7.52 6.66 -1.69
CA ARG A 64 -7.23 8.06 -1.35
C ARG A 64 -5.96 8.23 -0.53
N ARG A 65 -5.68 7.29 0.38
CA ARG A 65 -4.44 7.29 1.16
C ARG A 65 -3.22 7.04 0.28
N THR A 66 -3.34 6.19 -0.73
CA THR A 66 -2.24 5.91 -1.68
C THR A 66 -2.06 6.98 -2.75
N ASP A 67 -3.06 7.84 -2.99
CA ASP A 67 -2.97 8.96 -3.93
C ASP A 67 -1.88 9.97 -3.54
N GLU A 68 -1.64 10.14 -2.24
CA GLU A 68 -0.60 11.04 -1.70
C GLU A 68 0.82 10.65 -2.11
N TYR A 69 1.01 9.41 -2.58
CA TYR A 69 2.31 8.89 -3.01
C TYR A 69 2.50 8.95 -4.52
N GLN A 70 1.44 9.27 -5.29
CA GLN A 70 1.52 9.31 -6.75
C GLN A 70 2.42 10.46 -7.21
N GLY A 71 3.29 10.20 -8.18
CA GLY A 71 4.28 11.14 -8.69
C GLY A 71 5.58 11.21 -7.89
N LEU A 72 5.64 10.60 -6.70
CA LEU A 72 6.85 10.56 -5.87
C LEU A 72 7.92 9.65 -6.47
N THR A 73 9.15 9.77 -5.97
CA THR A 73 10.26 8.83 -6.13
C THR A 73 10.29 7.84 -4.96
N CYS A 74 11.03 6.72 -5.08
CA CYS A 74 11.21 5.80 -3.95
C CYS A 74 11.77 6.49 -2.70
N GLU A 75 12.67 7.46 -2.87
CA GLU A 75 13.26 8.20 -1.74
C GLU A 75 12.20 9.07 -1.03
N GLU A 76 11.36 9.76 -1.80
CA GLU A 76 10.25 10.55 -1.28
C GLU A 76 9.16 9.67 -0.63
N VAL A 77 8.86 8.51 -1.21
CA VAL A 77 7.94 7.52 -0.59
C VAL A 77 8.46 7.09 0.78
N ARG A 78 9.76 6.77 0.89
CA ARG A 78 10.40 6.46 2.17
C ARG A 78 10.36 7.63 3.14
N GLY A 79 10.62 8.85 2.65
CA GLY A 79 10.50 10.08 3.43
C GLY A 79 9.08 10.34 3.95
N ALA A 80 8.06 9.93 3.20
CA ALA A 80 6.64 9.99 3.57
C ALA A 80 6.15 8.80 4.41
N GLY A 81 7.07 7.95 4.90
CA GLY A 81 6.77 6.82 5.77
C GLY A 81 6.29 5.55 5.04
N GLY A 82 6.38 5.52 3.71
CA GLY A 82 6.17 4.32 2.91
C GLY A 82 7.46 3.50 2.76
N GLU A 83 7.33 2.34 2.14
CA GLU A 83 8.42 1.45 1.76
C GLU A 83 8.45 1.34 0.23
N CYS A 84 9.67 1.48 -0.30
CA CYS A 84 10.13 1.35 -1.68
C CYS A 84 11.59 0.88 -1.57
#